data_AF-A0A317FKH6-F1
#
_entry.id   AF-A0A317FKH6-F1
#
_cell.length_a   1.000
_cell.length_b   1.000
_cell.length_c   1.000
_cell.angle_alpha   90.00
_cell.angle_beta   90.00
_cell.angle_gamma   90.00
#
_symmetry.space_group_name_H-M   'P 1'
#
loop_
_entity.id
_entity.type
_entity.pdbx_description
1 polymer ?
#
loop_
_entity_poly.entity_id
_entity_poly.type
_entity_poly.pdbx_seq_one_letter_code
_entity_poly.pdbx_strand_id
1 'polypeptide(L)'
;MDACPSLPDRPEPGPLRAALAAELDPRFADLRRFLDRRIAELSAELHAGVELADQSEARLAGEIARMQAQIAQLIAVPAAATRNSGLELEAVVQVTEAAANTILEAAEAIGDWIAAGRDAAAAPAIVERLNAIFEACSFQDLTGQRIRRAIQHLQQVEGALRTLAPAAEAPERPRVEVRTQARTVETAAGSSDLAQADIDALLNG
;
A
#
# COMPACT_ATOMS: atom_id res chain seq x y z
N MET A 1 -73.95 -30.06 -36.95
CA MET A 1 -73.46 -31.21 -36.17
C MET A 1 -72.01 -30.87 -35.86
N ASP A 2 -71.62 -30.46 -34.65
CA ASP A 2 -72.02 -31.00 -33.35
C ASP A 2 -72.20 -29.93 -32.27
N ALA A 3 -73.30 -30.06 -31.52
CA ALA A 3 -73.54 -29.29 -30.30
C ALA A 3 -72.77 -29.94 -29.15
N CYS A 4 -71.90 -29.16 -28.51
CA CYS A 4 -71.27 -29.50 -27.24
C CYS A 4 -72.36 -29.59 -26.15
N PRO A 5 -72.39 -30.64 -25.31
CA PRO A 5 -73.44 -30.79 -24.29
C PRO A 5 -73.28 -29.68 -23.24
N SER A 6 -74.34 -28.91 -23.05
CA SER A 6 -74.49 -27.93 -21.97
C SER A 6 -74.28 -28.62 -20.63
N LEU A 7 -73.31 -28.13 -19.83
CA LEU A 7 -73.11 -28.55 -18.45
C LEU A 7 -74.44 -28.46 -17.66
N PRO A 8 -74.72 -29.39 -16.74
CA PRO A 8 -75.93 -29.35 -15.93
C PRO A 8 -75.96 -28.08 -15.07
N ASP A 9 -77.15 -27.47 -15.02
CA ASP A 9 -77.46 -26.33 -14.16
C ASP A 9 -77.01 -26.64 -12.72
N ARG A 10 -76.22 -25.72 -12.14
CA ARG A 10 -75.92 -25.80 -10.71
C ARG A 10 -77.24 -25.69 -9.95
N PRO A 11 -77.49 -26.55 -8.94
CA PRO A 11 -78.72 -26.48 -8.18
C PRO A 11 -78.86 -25.08 -7.56
N GLU A 12 -80.01 -24.44 -7.81
CA GLU A 12 -80.40 -23.15 -7.23
C GLU A 12 -80.16 -23.19 -5.70
N PRO A 13 -79.42 -22.21 -5.15
CA PRO A 13 -79.10 -22.22 -3.74
C PRO A 13 -80.39 -22.14 -2.93
N GLY A 14 -80.64 -23.17 -2.09
CA GLY A 14 -81.80 -23.17 -1.20
C GLY A 14 -81.89 -21.89 -0.37
N PRO A 15 -83.10 -21.50 0.10
CA PRO A 15 -83.40 -20.16 0.63
C PRO A 15 -82.48 -19.72 1.78
N LEU A 16 -81.98 -20.66 2.59
CA LEU A 16 -81.01 -20.40 3.65
C LEU A 16 -79.63 -19.96 3.12
N ARG A 17 -79.15 -20.58 2.03
CA ARG A 17 -77.88 -20.22 1.37
C ARG A 17 -77.98 -18.85 0.70
N ALA A 18 -79.10 -18.54 0.06
CA ALA A 18 -79.34 -17.23 -0.56
C ALA A 18 -79.36 -16.10 0.49
N ALA A 19 -80.04 -16.31 1.63
CA ALA A 19 -80.07 -15.34 2.73
C ALA A 19 -78.69 -15.13 3.37
N LEU A 20 -77.92 -16.22 3.53
CA LEU A 20 -76.56 -16.15 4.05
C LEU A 20 -75.61 -15.40 3.09
N ALA A 21 -75.71 -15.65 1.78
CA ALA A 21 -74.94 -14.93 0.77
C ALA A 21 -75.28 -13.43 0.76
N ALA A 22 -76.56 -13.07 0.81
CA ALA A 22 -77.01 -11.68 0.85
C ALA A 22 -76.45 -10.88 2.05
N GLU A 23 -76.24 -11.54 3.19
CA GLU A 23 -75.69 -10.90 4.39
C GLU A 23 -74.14 -10.86 4.41
N LEU A 24 -73.48 -11.89 3.87
CA LEU A 24 -72.01 -12.03 3.93
C LEU A 24 -71.30 -11.37 2.74
N ASP A 25 -71.88 -11.40 1.55
CA ASP A 25 -71.31 -10.80 0.33
C ASP A 25 -70.91 -9.33 0.50
N PRO A 26 -71.74 -8.43 1.08
CA PRO A 26 -71.33 -7.04 1.29
C PRO A 26 -70.14 -6.92 2.24
N ARG A 27 -70.08 -7.75 3.29
CA ARG A 27 -68.97 -7.76 4.27
C ARG A 27 -67.67 -8.24 3.63
N PHE A 28 -67.74 -9.28 2.80
CA PHE A 28 -66.58 -9.76 2.02
C PHE A 28 -66.15 -8.75 0.97
N ALA A 29 -67.10 -8.04 0.33
CA ALA A 29 -66.80 -6.99 -0.64
C ALA A 29 -66.08 -5.80 0.02
N ASP A 30 -66.47 -5.43 1.24
CA ASP A 30 -65.80 -4.38 2.02
C ASP A 30 -64.40 -4.82 2.47
N LEU A 31 -64.24 -6.07 2.94
CA LEU A 31 -62.93 -6.63 3.29
C LEU A 31 -62.00 -6.66 2.06
N ARG A 32 -62.52 -7.05 0.90
CA ARG A 32 -61.74 -7.08 -0.34
C ARG A 32 -61.31 -5.68 -0.77
N ARG A 33 -62.21 -4.70 -0.74
CA ARG A 33 -61.87 -3.28 -0.99
C ARG A 33 -60.82 -2.76 0.01
N PHE A 34 -60.93 -3.12 1.27
CA PHE A 34 -59.94 -2.76 2.29
C PHE A 34 -58.57 -3.39 1.99
N LEU A 35 -58.53 -4.68 1.68
CA LEU A 35 -57.29 -5.39 1.33
C LEU A 35 -56.66 -4.83 0.06
N ASP A 36 -57.43 -4.58 -0.99
CA ASP A 36 -56.93 -3.99 -2.24
C ASP A 36 -56.29 -2.62 -1.99
N ARG A 37 -56.94 -1.79 -1.14
CA ARG A 37 -56.38 -0.49 -0.74
C ARG A 37 -55.10 -0.64 0.08
N ARG A 38 -55.05 -1.57 1.04
CA ARG A 38 -53.85 -1.81 1.86
C ARG A 38 -52.69 -2.36 1.03
N ILE A 39 -52.97 -3.27 0.10
CA ILE A 39 -51.97 -3.82 -0.82
C ILE A 39 -51.42 -2.71 -1.72
N ALA A 40 -52.26 -1.82 -2.23
CA ALA A 40 -51.82 -0.69 -3.04
C ALA A 40 -50.94 0.29 -2.24
N GLU A 41 -51.35 0.65 -1.02
CA GLU A 41 -50.58 1.52 -0.13
C GLU A 41 -49.22 0.88 0.24
N LEU A 42 -49.20 -0.39 0.66
CA LEU A 42 -47.96 -1.13 0.97
C LEU A 42 -47.05 -1.31 -0.25
N SER A 43 -47.63 -1.54 -1.43
CA SER A 43 -46.84 -1.68 -2.67
C SER A 43 -46.16 -0.37 -3.04
N ALA A 44 -46.84 0.76 -2.85
CA ALA A 44 -46.26 2.08 -3.08
C ALA A 44 -45.16 2.42 -2.06
N GLU A 45 -45.39 2.14 -0.77
CA GLU A 45 -44.38 2.32 0.28
C GLU A 45 -43.15 1.43 0.07
N LEU A 46 -43.36 0.16 -0.27
CA LEU A 46 -42.28 -0.79 -0.56
C LEU A 46 -41.45 -0.33 -1.77
N HIS A 47 -42.11 0.11 -2.85
CA HIS A 47 -41.43 0.60 -4.04
C HIS A 47 -40.55 1.80 -3.73
N ALA A 48 -41.08 2.80 -3.01
CA ALA A 48 -40.30 3.95 -2.56
C ALA A 48 -39.14 3.54 -1.63
N GLY A 49 -39.34 2.55 -0.75
CA GLY A 49 -38.29 2.02 0.11
C GLY A 49 -37.15 1.35 -0.67
N VAL A 50 -37.48 0.58 -1.71
CA VAL A 50 -36.50 -0.05 -2.61
C VAL A 50 -35.73 1.00 -3.40
N GLU A 51 -36.41 2.00 -3.98
CA GLU A 51 -35.73 3.07 -4.72
C GLU A 51 -34.73 3.85 -3.86
N LEU A 52 -35.08 4.16 -2.60
CA LEU A 52 -34.17 4.82 -1.67
C LEU A 52 -32.97 3.94 -1.32
N ALA A 53 -33.18 2.63 -1.14
CA ALA A 53 -32.11 1.69 -0.89
C ALA A 53 -31.13 1.61 -2.07
N ASP A 54 -31.63 1.48 -3.30
CA ASP A 54 -30.83 1.44 -4.53
C ASP A 54 -30.02 2.73 -4.71
N GLN A 55 -30.63 3.89 -4.47
CA GLN A 55 -29.93 5.18 -4.54
C GLN A 55 -28.82 5.27 -3.48
N SER A 56 -29.07 4.75 -2.27
CA SER A 56 -28.07 4.72 -1.20
C SER A 56 -26.90 3.80 -1.55
N GLU A 57 -27.17 2.65 -2.15
CA GLU A 57 -26.15 1.69 -2.60
C GLU A 57 -25.29 2.31 -3.71
N ALA A 58 -25.91 2.92 -4.73
CA ALA A 58 -25.19 3.59 -5.81
C ALA A 58 -24.30 4.72 -5.29
N ARG A 59 -24.78 5.49 -4.30
CA ARG A 59 -23.99 6.55 -3.66
C ARG A 59 -22.81 5.99 -2.88
N LEU A 60 -23.05 4.98 -2.04
CA LEU A 60 -22.01 4.33 -1.25
C LEU A 60 -20.94 3.71 -2.15
N ALA A 61 -21.35 3.02 -3.22
CA ALA A 61 -20.43 2.48 -4.22
C ALA A 61 -19.57 3.58 -4.87
N GLY A 62 -20.17 4.73 -5.21
CA GLY A 62 -19.45 5.88 -5.73
C GLY A 62 -18.46 6.50 -4.73
N GLU A 63 -18.84 6.60 -3.46
CA GLU A 63 -17.94 7.08 -2.39
C GLU A 63 -16.77 6.11 -2.15
N ILE A 64 -17.02 4.80 -2.14
CA ILE A 64 -15.97 3.77 -2.05
C ILE A 64 -15.02 3.87 -3.24
N ALA A 65 -15.52 4.00 -4.46
CA ALA A 65 -14.68 4.13 -5.65
C ALA A 65 -13.79 5.39 -5.59
N ARG A 66 -14.32 6.52 -5.10
CA ARG A 66 -13.54 7.75 -4.89
C ARG A 66 -12.47 7.57 -3.81
N MET A 67 -12.80 6.93 -2.69
CA MET A 67 -11.83 6.63 -1.64
C MET A 67 -10.73 5.72 -2.15
N GLN A 68 -11.08 4.67 -2.91
CA GLN A 68 -10.11 3.78 -3.56
C GLN A 68 -9.18 4.56 -4.51
N ALA A 69 -9.72 5.47 -5.31
CA ALA A 69 -8.90 6.31 -6.20
C ALA A 69 -7.97 7.27 -5.44
N GLN A 70 -8.44 7.87 -4.34
CA GLN A 70 -7.62 8.73 -3.48
C GLN A 70 -6.50 7.94 -2.79
N ILE A 71 -6.83 6.78 -2.25
CA ILE A 71 -5.86 5.86 -1.64
C ILE A 71 -4.80 5.45 -2.68
N ALA A 72 -5.22 5.09 -3.90
CA ALA A 72 -4.30 4.77 -4.98
C ALA A 72 -3.34 5.92 -5.32
N GLN A 73 -3.82 7.17 -5.33
CA GLN A 73 -2.96 8.36 -5.58
C GLN A 73 -1.97 8.62 -4.43
N LEU A 74 -2.43 8.53 -3.18
CA LEU A 74 -1.61 8.66 -1.97
C LEU A 74 -0.49 7.62 -1.91
N ILE A 75 -0.73 6.45 -2.50
CA ILE A 75 0.20 5.33 -2.54
C ILE A 75 1.18 5.44 -3.72
N ALA A 76 0.71 5.84 -4.89
CA ALA A 76 1.51 5.87 -6.11
C ALA A 76 2.66 6.89 -6.06
N VAL A 77 2.44 8.05 -5.44
CA VAL A 77 3.46 9.11 -5.34
C VAL A 77 4.65 8.69 -4.47
N PRO A 78 4.46 8.17 -3.23
CA PRO A 78 5.54 7.59 -2.45
C PRO A 78 6.20 6.39 -3.13
N ALA A 79 5.45 5.52 -3.81
CA ALA A 79 6.04 4.34 -4.45
C ALA A 79 7.12 4.68 -5.49
N ALA A 80 6.89 5.71 -6.31
CA ALA A 80 7.88 6.18 -7.28
C ALA A 80 9.12 6.80 -6.61
N ALA A 81 8.91 7.61 -5.56
CA ALA A 81 9.99 8.22 -4.80
C ALA A 81 10.83 7.16 -4.05
N THR A 82 10.18 6.23 -3.35
CA THR A 82 10.80 5.14 -2.61
C THR A 82 11.57 4.19 -3.54
N ARG A 83 11.09 3.92 -4.76
CA ARG A 83 11.87 3.17 -5.77
C ARG A 83 13.19 3.85 -6.08
N ASN A 84 13.15 5.16 -6.35
CA ASN A 84 14.36 5.90 -6.71
C ASN A 84 15.33 5.92 -5.53
N SER A 85 14.83 6.22 -4.32
CA SER A 85 15.66 6.21 -3.11
C SER A 85 16.23 4.84 -2.77
N GLY A 86 15.50 3.74 -3.01
CA GLY A 86 16.00 2.38 -2.82
C GLY A 86 17.15 2.03 -3.77
N LEU A 87 17.04 2.43 -5.05
CA LEU A 87 18.10 2.24 -6.03
C LEU A 87 19.34 3.08 -5.73
N GLU A 88 19.17 4.35 -5.34
CA GLU A 88 20.26 5.21 -4.92
C GLU A 88 20.97 4.65 -3.67
N LEU A 89 20.20 4.13 -2.70
CA LEU A 89 20.77 3.54 -1.49
C LEU A 89 21.53 2.24 -1.80
N GLU A 90 21.03 1.40 -2.71
CA GLU A 90 21.75 0.20 -3.19
C GLU A 90 23.06 0.59 -3.87
N ALA A 91 23.06 1.63 -4.70
CA ALA A 91 24.27 2.14 -5.35
C ALA A 91 25.30 2.66 -4.34
N VAL A 92 24.85 3.39 -3.30
CA VAL A 92 25.73 3.82 -2.20
C VAL A 92 26.33 2.61 -1.50
N VAL A 93 25.53 1.59 -1.17
CA VAL A 93 26.04 0.36 -0.54
C VAL A 93 27.12 -0.28 -1.40
N GLN A 94 26.88 -0.47 -2.70
CA GLN A 94 27.86 -1.06 -3.61
C GLN A 94 29.18 -0.28 -3.68
N VAL A 95 29.10 1.06 -3.78
CA VAL A 95 30.30 1.91 -3.79
C VAL A 95 31.06 1.80 -2.46
N THR A 96 30.35 1.78 -1.33
CA THR A 96 30.98 1.65 -0.02
C THR A 96 31.66 0.29 0.17
N GLU A 97 31.07 -0.80 -0.30
CA GLU A 97 31.68 -2.14 -0.25
C GLU A 97 32.93 -2.24 -1.12
N ALA A 98 32.90 -1.68 -2.34
CA ALA A 98 34.07 -1.66 -3.20
C ALA A 98 35.23 -0.87 -2.57
N ALA A 99 34.92 0.27 -1.94
CA ALA A 99 35.91 1.07 -1.22
C ALA A 99 36.52 0.30 -0.04
N ALA A 100 35.71 -0.43 0.74
CA ALA A 100 36.23 -1.22 1.85
C ALA A 100 37.07 -2.41 1.41
N ASN A 101 36.69 -3.12 0.35
CA ASN A 101 37.55 -4.17 -0.21
C ASN A 101 38.91 -3.61 -0.64
N THR A 102 38.92 -2.43 -1.26
CA THR A 102 40.18 -1.75 -1.63
C THR A 102 41.03 -1.41 -0.41
N ILE A 103 40.39 -0.95 0.68
CA ILE A 103 41.08 -0.68 1.96
C ILE A 103 41.65 -1.97 2.54
N LEU A 104 40.91 -3.08 2.46
CA LEU A 104 41.32 -4.39 2.95
C LEU A 104 42.53 -4.92 2.20
N GLU A 105 42.49 -4.87 0.87
CA GLU A 105 43.61 -5.30 0.00
C GLU A 105 44.87 -4.45 0.25
N ALA A 106 44.70 -3.13 0.42
CA ALA A 106 45.82 -2.25 0.77
C ALA A 106 46.39 -2.59 2.16
N ALA A 107 45.53 -2.90 3.12
CA ALA A 107 45.93 -3.32 4.46
C ALA A 107 46.69 -4.66 4.42
N GLU A 108 46.23 -5.64 3.67
CA GLU A 108 46.92 -6.92 3.45
C GLU A 108 48.31 -6.72 2.82
N ALA A 109 48.40 -5.90 1.77
CA ALA A 109 49.68 -5.61 1.12
C ALA A 109 50.70 -4.94 2.06
N ILE A 110 50.25 -4.08 2.98
CA ILE A 110 51.08 -3.50 4.03
C ILE A 110 51.56 -4.58 5.00
N GLY A 111 50.67 -5.49 5.40
CA GLY A 111 51.00 -6.64 6.25
C GLY A 111 52.08 -7.53 5.65
N ASP A 112 51.94 -7.89 4.37
CA ASP A 112 52.91 -8.70 3.64
C ASP A 112 54.27 -8.00 3.51
N TRP A 113 54.27 -6.69 3.26
CA TRP A 113 55.50 -5.90 3.18
C TRP A 113 56.25 -5.88 4.51
N ILE A 114 55.54 -5.84 5.63
CA ILE A 114 56.11 -5.93 6.98
C ILE A 114 56.65 -7.33 7.23
N ALA A 115 55.88 -8.37 6.92
CA ALA A 115 56.29 -9.77 7.10
C ALA A 115 57.57 -10.12 6.31
N ALA A 116 57.81 -9.43 5.19
CA ALA A 116 59.05 -9.53 4.43
C ALA A 116 60.29 -8.88 5.12
N GLY A 117 60.15 -8.38 6.35
CA GLY A 117 61.27 -7.92 7.19
C GLY A 117 61.83 -6.55 6.81
N ARG A 118 61.06 -5.74 6.08
CA ARG A 118 61.51 -4.45 5.53
C ARG A 118 61.64 -3.33 6.58
N ASP A 119 60.93 -3.42 7.71
CA ASP A 119 61.02 -2.47 8.81
C ASP A 119 60.60 -3.09 10.16
N ALA A 120 61.54 -3.79 10.82
CA ALA A 120 61.26 -4.60 12.00
C ALA A 120 60.89 -3.80 13.27
N ALA A 121 61.26 -2.52 13.34
CA ALA A 121 61.00 -1.69 14.52
C ALA A 121 59.57 -1.13 14.55
N ALA A 122 59.02 -0.76 13.37
CA ALA A 122 57.65 -0.25 13.25
C ALA A 122 56.59 -1.35 13.04
N ALA A 123 57.02 -2.56 12.67
CA ALA A 123 56.16 -3.71 12.36
C ALA A 123 55.01 -3.97 13.36
N PRO A 124 55.24 -4.03 14.70
CA PRO A 124 54.18 -4.39 15.64
C PRO A 124 53.05 -3.35 15.69
N ALA A 125 53.42 -2.06 15.68
CA ALA A 125 52.47 -0.96 15.74
C ALA A 125 51.62 -0.87 14.47
N ILE A 126 52.19 -1.19 13.31
CA ILE A 126 51.44 -1.20 12.05
C ILE A 126 50.49 -2.41 12.00
N VAL A 127 50.92 -3.60 12.42
CA VAL A 127 50.06 -4.80 12.48
C VAL A 127 48.84 -4.58 13.38
N GLU A 128 49.00 -3.90 14.51
CA GLU A 128 47.85 -3.52 15.37
C GLU A 128 46.85 -2.62 14.64
N ARG A 129 47.33 -1.65 13.85
CA ARG A 129 46.47 -0.79 13.03
C ARG A 129 45.78 -1.54 11.89
N LEU A 130 46.44 -2.54 11.29
CA LEU A 130 45.82 -3.40 10.28
C LEU A 130 44.67 -4.23 10.88
N ASN A 131 44.87 -4.82 12.07
CA ASN A 131 43.82 -5.53 12.78
C ASN A 131 42.60 -4.64 13.07
N ALA A 132 42.83 -3.38 13.47
CA ALA A 132 41.75 -2.42 13.66
C ALA A 132 41.01 -2.09 12.35
N ILE A 133 41.69 -2.05 11.21
CA ILE A 133 41.06 -1.90 9.88
C ILE A 133 40.21 -3.11 9.53
N PHE A 134 40.73 -4.34 9.71
CA PHE A 134 39.98 -5.58 9.47
C PHE A 134 38.69 -5.62 10.31
N GLU A 135 38.77 -5.24 11.58
CA GLU A 135 37.61 -5.21 12.48
C GLU A 135 36.59 -4.13 12.09
N ALA A 136 37.06 -2.92 11.74
CA ALA A 136 36.18 -1.83 11.29
C ALA A 136 35.43 -2.18 9.99
N CYS A 137 36.11 -2.84 9.04
CA CYS A 137 35.48 -3.26 7.78
C CYS A 137 34.45 -4.38 7.99
N SER A 138 34.65 -5.27 8.98
CA SER A 138 33.66 -6.30 9.36
C SER A 138 32.31 -5.68 9.78
N PHE A 139 32.34 -4.55 10.49
CA PHE A 139 31.11 -3.83 10.86
C PHE A 139 30.40 -3.19 9.66
N GLN A 140 31.15 -2.86 8.59
CA GLN A 140 30.57 -2.35 7.35
C GLN A 140 29.75 -3.42 6.64
N ASP A 141 30.23 -4.67 6.55
CA ASP A 141 29.48 -5.77 5.93
C ASP A 141 28.14 -6.00 6.64
N LEU A 142 28.14 -6.00 7.98
CA LEU A 142 26.89 -6.08 8.76
C LEU A 142 25.95 -4.91 8.46
N THR A 143 26.48 -3.70 8.30
CA THR A 143 25.69 -2.50 7.98
C THR A 143 25.12 -2.59 6.55
N GLY A 144 25.91 -3.02 5.56
CA GLY A 144 25.48 -3.24 4.18
C GLY A 144 24.36 -4.28 4.08
N GLN A 145 24.49 -5.39 4.80
CA GLN A 145 23.44 -6.42 4.88
C GLN A 145 22.13 -5.89 5.49
N ARG A 146 22.21 -5.09 6.57
CA ARG A 146 21.03 -4.49 7.20
C ARG A 146 20.32 -3.51 6.27
N ILE A 147 21.08 -2.68 5.55
CA ILE A 147 20.54 -1.73 4.58
C ILE A 147 19.82 -2.49 3.44
N ARG A 148 20.45 -3.52 2.87
CA ARG A 148 19.82 -4.35 1.84
C ARG A 148 18.51 -4.99 2.28
N ARG A 149 18.43 -5.49 3.52
CA ARG A 149 17.18 -6.03 4.07
C ARG A 149 16.09 -4.95 4.19
N ALA A 150 16.47 -3.74 4.61
CA ALA A 150 15.53 -2.61 4.65
C ALA A 150 15.00 -2.25 3.26
N ILE A 151 15.88 -2.22 2.24
CA ILE A 151 15.50 -2.00 0.83
C ILE A 151 14.52 -3.08 0.36
N GLN A 152 14.80 -4.35 0.63
CA GLN A 152 13.91 -5.46 0.26
C GLN A 152 12.52 -5.34 0.89
N HIS A 153 12.43 -4.95 2.18
CA HIS A 153 11.14 -4.70 2.82
C HIS A 153 10.37 -3.56 2.16
N LEU A 154 11.05 -2.46 1.80
CA LEU A 154 10.43 -1.34 1.08
C LEU A 154 9.89 -1.79 -0.30
N GLN A 155 10.63 -2.63 -1.02
CA GLN A 155 10.19 -3.19 -2.31
C GLN A 155 8.96 -4.11 -2.16
N GLN A 156 8.90 -4.92 -1.09
CA GLN A 156 7.74 -5.77 -0.81
C GLN A 156 6.48 -4.94 -0.52
N VAL A 157 6.62 -3.90 0.31
CA VAL A 157 5.54 -2.94 0.58
C VAL A 157 5.07 -2.30 -0.73
N GLU A 158 6.00 -1.87 -1.58
CA GLU A 158 5.67 -1.30 -2.88
C GLU A 158 4.93 -2.29 -3.81
N GLY A 159 5.32 -3.56 -3.81
CA GLY A 159 4.64 -4.62 -4.56
C GLY A 159 3.20 -4.84 -4.10
N ALA A 160 2.97 -4.93 -2.79
CA ALA A 160 1.63 -5.08 -2.22
C ALA A 160 0.72 -3.88 -2.54
N LEU A 161 1.30 -2.68 -2.53
CA LEU A 161 0.62 -1.44 -2.90
C LEU A 161 0.21 -1.41 -4.38
N ARG A 162 1.04 -1.95 -5.28
CA ARG A 162 0.70 -2.09 -6.70
C ARG A 162 -0.46 -3.06 -6.96
N THR A 163 -0.54 -4.16 -6.22
CA THR A 163 -1.67 -5.11 -6.35
C THR A 163 -3.00 -4.51 -5.93
N LEU A 164 -3.00 -3.51 -5.04
CA LEU A 164 -4.20 -2.80 -4.59
C LEU A 164 -4.61 -1.67 -5.54
N ALA A 165 -3.71 -1.21 -6.41
CA ALA A 165 -3.96 -0.16 -7.40
C ALA A 165 -3.75 -0.70 -8.82
N PRO A 166 -4.69 -1.50 -9.38
CA PRO A 166 -4.60 -1.96 -10.75
C PRO A 166 -4.65 -0.75 -11.67
N ALA A 167 -3.51 -0.45 -12.30
CA ALA A 167 -3.28 0.49 -13.38
C ALA A 167 -4.37 1.58 -13.53
N ALA A 168 -4.37 2.57 -12.64
CA ALA A 168 -4.67 3.91 -13.13
C ALA A 168 -3.55 4.20 -14.13
N GLU A 169 -3.86 4.21 -15.43
CA GLU A 169 -2.96 4.72 -16.46
C GLU A 169 -2.47 6.08 -15.98
N ALA A 170 -1.27 6.11 -15.40
CA ALA A 170 -0.66 7.33 -14.98
C ALA A 170 -0.39 8.10 -16.28
N PRO A 171 -0.90 9.34 -16.45
CA PRO A 171 -0.51 10.16 -17.58
C PRO A 171 1.02 10.21 -17.57
N GLU A 172 1.62 9.97 -18.74
CA GLU A 172 3.06 9.91 -18.95
C GLU A 172 3.71 11.17 -18.34
N ARG A 173 4.16 11.04 -17.08
CA ARG A 173 4.78 12.17 -16.39
C ARG A 173 6.17 12.33 -16.97
N PRO A 174 6.59 13.55 -17.32
CA PRO A 174 7.89 13.77 -17.94
C PRO A 174 8.96 13.18 -17.03
N ARG A 175 9.83 12.34 -17.61
CA ARG A 175 11.04 11.88 -16.93
C ARG A 175 11.77 13.11 -16.42
N VAL A 176 11.83 13.26 -15.10
CA VAL A 176 12.73 14.22 -14.48
C VAL A 176 14.13 13.66 -14.71
N GLU A 177 14.78 14.09 -15.80
CA GLU A 177 16.21 13.90 -15.97
C GLU A 177 16.91 14.70 -14.87
N VAL A 178 17.26 14.03 -13.79
CA VAL A 178 18.21 14.55 -12.83
C VAL A 178 19.58 14.55 -13.53
N ARG A 179 19.88 15.65 -14.22
CA ARG A 179 21.25 15.96 -14.63
C ARG A 179 22.03 16.26 -13.36
N THR A 180 22.64 15.21 -12.79
CA THR A 180 23.71 15.38 -11.82
C THR A 180 24.85 16.11 -12.53
N GLN A 181 24.87 17.44 -12.42
CA GLN A 181 26.14 18.15 -12.55
C GLN A 181 26.98 17.64 -11.39
N ALA A 182 27.98 16.81 -11.69
CA ALA A 182 29.08 16.56 -10.79
C ALA A 182 29.77 17.92 -10.53
N ARG A 183 29.23 18.69 -9.59
CA ARG A 183 29.96 19.75 -8.92
C ARG A 183 30.79 19.06 -7.87
N THR A 184 31.96 18.58 -8.28
CA THR A 184 33.07 18.44 -7.34
C THR A 184 33.24 19.80 -6.68
N VAL A 185 32.98 19.87 -5.37
CA VAL A 185 33.32 21.04 -4.58
C VAL A 185 34.84 21.14 -4.63
N GLU A 186 35.34 22.12 -5.37
CA GLU A 186 36.71 22.60 -5.16
C GLU A 186 36.81 23.00 -3.69
N THR A 187 37.75 22.36 -3.00
CA THR A 187 38.12 22.66 -1.61
C THR A 187 38.47 24.14 -1.48
N ALA A 188 37.59 24.92 -0.87
CA ALA A 188 37.93 26.21 -0.30
C ALA A 188 38.34 26.00 1.15
N ALA A 189 39.58 26.36 1.43
CA ALA A 189 40.23 26.31 2.74
C ALA A 189 39.44 27.06 3.82
N GLY A 190 39.42 26.49 5.03
CA GLY A 190 39.21 27.25 6.27
C GLY A 190 37.83 27.13 6.91
N SER A 191 37.57 26.01 7.56
CA SER A 191 36.81 26.03 8.83
C SER A 191 37.55 25.11 9.78
N SER A 192 38.10 25.68 10.85
CA SER A 192 38.88 24.98 11.86
C SER A 192 38.10 23.82 12.45
N ASP A 193 38.66 22.62 12.30
CA ASP A 193 38.34 21.45 13.10
C ASP A 193 38.43 21.87 14.58
N LEU A 194 37.32 21.80 15.31
CA LEU A 194 37.40 21.83 16.76
C LEU A 194 38.08 20.53 17.16
N ALA A 195 39.29 20.63 17.70
CA ALA A 195 40.02 19.45 18.13
C ALA A 195 39.24 18.76 19.25
N GLN A 196 39.27 17.43 19.28
CA GLN A 196 38.60 16.62 20.31
C GLN A 196 38.96 17.05 21.74
N ALA A 197 40.16 17.62 21.95
CA ALA A 197 40.58 18.20 23.23
C ALA A 197 39.72 19.38 23.71
N ASP A 198 39.16 20.19 22.81
CA ASP A 198 38.29 21.33 23.14
C ASP A 198 36.88 20.86 23.52
N ILE A 199 36.44 19.73 22.96
CA ILE A 199 35.15 19.07 23.28
C ILE A 199 35.26 18.38 24.65
N ASP A 200 36.37 17.70 24.92
CA ASP A 200 36.61 16.96 26.16
C ASP A 200 36.78 17.90 27.37
N ALA A 201 37.34 19.11 27.16
CA ALA A 201 37.43 20.16 28.19
C ALA A 201 36.07 20.77 28.57
N LEU A 202 35.09 20.74 27.65
CA LEU A 202 33.75 21.30 27.87
C LEU A 202 32.82 20.34 28.64
N LEU A 203 33.08 19.04 28.57
CA LEU A 203 32.23 17.99 29.15
C LEU A 203 32.70 17.49 30.52
N ASN A 204 33.95 17.75 30.92
CA ASN A 204 34.52 17.32 32.20
C ASN A 204 34.80 18.49 33.18
N GLY A 205 34.11 19.62 33.01
CA GLY A 205 34.08 20.73 33.97
C GLY A 205 33.03 20.53 35.05
#